data_AF-A0A8X6QTF0-F1
#
_entry.id   AF-A0A8X6QTF0-F1
#
_cell.length_a   1.000
_cell.length_b   1.000
_cell.length_c   1.000
_cell.angle_alpha   90.00
_cell.angle_beta   90.00
_cell.angle_gamma   90.00
#
_symmetry.space_group_name_H-M   'P 1'
#
loop_
_entity.id
_entity.type
_entity.pdbx_description
1 polymer ?
#
loop_
_entity_poly.entity_id
_entity_poly.type
_entity_poly.pdbx_seq_one_letter_code
_entity_poly.pdbx_strand_id
1 'polypeptide(L)'
;MFRVFTYRNSYKYLDILKPLVDSYNNSVHRSHGFKPANVTEADEPQLYKSLYEIDVPIRFRFSVNDVVRISKARKVFRKGYRPAWTEEIFVVY
;
A
#
# COMPACT_ATOMS: atom_id res chain seq x y z
N MET A 1 -14.79 13.62 -6.97
CA MET A 1 -15.92 13.21 -7.83
C MET A 1 -17.21 12.95 -7.04
N PHE A 2 -17.26 11.94 -6.17
CA PHE A 2 -18.50 11.53 -5.50
C PHE A 2 -19.25 12.66 -4.75
N ARG A 3 -18.51 13.54 -4.06
CA ARG A 3 -19.10 14.71 -3.36
C ARG A 3 -19.91 15.61 -4.28
N VAL A 4 -19.45 15.81 -5.52
CA VAL A 4 -20.11 16.68 -6.50
C VAL A 4 -21.36 16.01 -7.05
N PHE A 5 -21.33 14.69 -7.27
CA PHE A 5 -22.51 13.94 -7.70
C PHE A 5 -23.62 13.96 -6.66
N THR A 6 -23.27 13.76 -5.38
CA THR A 6 -24.24 13.85 -4.28
C THR A 6 -24.83 15.26 -4.17
N TYR A 7 -24.00 16.31 -4.24
CA TYR A 7 -24.46 17.69 -4.14
C TYR A 7 -25.42 18.08 -5.28
N ARG A 8 -25.15 17.61 -6.50
CA ARG A 8 -25.95 17.95 -7.69
C ARG A 8 -27.11 16.99 -7.96
N ASN A 9 -27.19 15.89 -7.21
CA ASN A 9 -28.08 14.77 -7.48
C ASN A 9 -28.06 14.33 -8.96
N SER A 10 -26.86 14.30 -9.55
CA SER A 10 -26.67 13.99 -10.97
C SER A 10 -25.32 13.35 -11.22
N TYR A 11 -25.28 12.37 -12.12
CA TYR A 11 -24.05 11.71 -12.57
C TYR A 11 -23.47 12.34 -13.85
N LYS A 12 -24.06 13.44 -14.34
CA LYS A 12 -23.46 14.20 -15.45
C LYS A 12 -22.14 14.80 -14.97
N TYR A 13 -21.07 14.47 -15.69
CA TYR A 13 -19.71 14.84 -15.27
C TYR A 13 -18.93 15.63 -16.32
N LEU A 14 -19.37 15.67 -17.57
CA LEU A 14 -18.64 16.34 -18.65
C LEU A 14 -18.50 17.84 -18.40
N ASP A 15 -19.52 18.45 -17.79
CA ASP A 15 -19.56 19.86 -17.41
C ASP A 15 -18.61 20.23 -16.26
N ILE A 16 -18.23 19.26 -15.42
CA ILE A 16 -17.26 19.46 -14.32
C ILE A 16 -15.90 18.86 -14.55
N LEU A 17 -15.71 18.11 -15.64
CA LEU A 17 -14.49 17.37 -15.85
C LEU A 17 -13.29 18.32 -15.89
N LYS A 18 -13.41 19.44 -16.60
CA LYS A 18 -12.35 20.44 -16.73
C LYS A 18 -11.94 21.06 -15.38
N PRO A 19 -12.83 21.70 -14.61
CA PRO A 19 -12.45 22.28 -13.32
C PRO A 19 -12.00 21.23 -12.30
N LEU A 20 -12.48 19.98 -12.40
CA LEU A 20 -12.06 18.90 -11.53
C LEU A 20 -10.62 18.47 -11.80
N VAL A 21 -10.25 18.28 -13.07
CA VAL A 21 -8.87 17.94 -13.47
C VAL A 21 -7.92 19.06 -13.09
N ASP A 22 -8.30 20.31 -13.34
CA ASP A 22 -7.49 21.48 -12.99
C ASP A 22 -7.29 21.58 -11.47
N SER A 23 -8.34 21.33 -10.69
CA SER A 23 -8.26 21.29 -9.23
C SER A 23 -7.33 20.17 -8.74
N TYR A 24 -7.42 18.96 -9.28
CA TYR A 24 -6.58 17.84 -8.89
C TYR A 24 -5.10 18.11 -9.19
N ASN A 25 -4.79 18.49 -10.44
CA ASN A 25 -3.41 18.70 -10.88
C ASN A 25 -2.70 19.83 -10.13
N ASN A 26 -3.44 20.81 -9.62
CA ASN A 26 -2.90 21.95 -8.86
C ASN A 26 -3.00 21.81 -7.33
N SER A 27 -3.62 20.74 -6.83
CA SER A 27 -3.71 20.47 -5.40
C SER A 27 -2.46 19.78 -4.89
N VAL A 28 -1.98 20.20 -3.72
CA VAL A 28 -0.86 19.54 -3.06
C VAL A 28 -1.34 18.22 -2.46
N HIS A 29 -0.69 17.12 -2.83
CA HIS A 29 -0.98 15.82 -2.24
C HIS A 29 -0.36 15.68 -0.85
N ARG A 30 -1.14 15.23 0.13
CA ARG A 30 -0.71 15.10 1.53
C ARG A 30 0.47 14.14 1.73
N SER A 31 0.52 13.05 0.97
CA SER A 31 1.47 11.96 1.19
C SER A 31 2.93 12.37 0.95
N HIS A 32 3.17 13.17 -0.10
CA HIS A 32 4.51 13.55 -0.52
C HIS A 32 4.72 15.06 -0.66
N GLY A 33 3.64 15.87 -0.57
CA GLY A 33 3.74 17.33 -0.60
C GLY A 33 3.88 17.96 -1.98
N PHE A 34 3.74 17.20 -3.07
CA PHE A 34 3.83 17.72 -4.44
C PHE A 34 2.45 17.87 -5.09
N LYS A 35 2.37 18.81 -6.02
CA LYS A 35 1.26 18.95 -6.96
C LYS A 35 1.54 18.11 -8.20
N PRO A 36 0.59 17.32 -8.71
CA PRO A 36 0.82 16.51 -9.91
C PRO A 36 1.33 17.31 -11.12
N ALA A 37 0.86 18.54 -11.31
CA ALA A 37 1.28 19.39 -12.43
C ALA A 37 2.77 19.78 -12.41
N ASN A 38 3.42 19.70 -11.24
CA ASN A 38 4.80 20.15 -11.06
C ASN A 38 5.80 18.97 -11.02
N VAL A 39 5.33 17.72 -11.11
CA VAL A 39 6.20 16.55 -11.00
C VAL A 39 6.91 16.28 -12.32
N THR A 40 8.22 16.14 -12.27
CA THR A 40 9.08 15.73 -13.38
C THR A 40 9.78 14.41 -13.07
N GLU A 41 10.40 13.79 -14.08
CA GLU A 41 11.17 12.53 -13.90
C GLU A 41 12.33 12.70 -12.90
N ALA A 42 12.92 13.90 -12.82
CA ALA A 42 13.99 14.19 -11.88
C ALA A 42 13.54 14.15 -10.41
N ASP A 43 12.23 14.34 -10.15
CA ASP A 43 11.66 14.35 -8.80
C ASP A 43 11.33 12.93 -8.29
N GLU A 44 11.35 11.93 -9.17
CA GLU A 44 10.99 10.54 -8.85
C GLU A 44 11.74 10.00 -7.62
N PRO A 45 13.08 10.17 -7.48
CA PRO A 45 13.81 9.64 -6.33
C PRO A 45 13.34 10.27 -5.00
N GLN A 46 13.07 11.59 -5.02
CA GLN A 46 12.60 12.30 -3.84
C GLN A 46 11.17 11.90 -3.45
N LEU A 47 10.28 11.74 -4.43
CA LEU A 47 8.92 11.26 -4.22
C LEU A 47 8.89 9.85 -3.68
N TYR A 48 9.70 8.95 -4.26
CA TYR A 48 9.82 7.57 -3.80
C TYR A 48 10.29 7.52 -2.35
N LYS A 49 11.34 8.27 -2.02
CA LYS A 49 11.84 8.43 -0.66
C LYS A 49 10.76 8.91 0.30
N SER A 50 10.04 9.97 -0.04
CA SER A 50 8.96 10.49 0.82
C SER A 50 7.82 9.49 1.04
N LEU A 51 7.56 8.60 0.08
CA LEU A 51 6.45 7.63 0.16
C LEU A 51 6.85 6.34 0.88
N TYR A 52 8.09 5.90 0.72
CA TYR A 52 8.51 4.53 1.05
C TYR A 52 9.72 4.43 1.96
N GLU A 53 10.55 5.47 2.11
CA GLU A 53 11.60 5.48 3.12
C GLU A 53 10.99 5.77 4.49
N ILE A 54 10.22 4.80 4.97
CA ILE A 54 9.79 4.74 6.35
C ILE A 54 11.00 4.27 7.14
N ASP A 55 11.60 5.17 7.91
CA ASP A 55 12.74 4.91 8.80
C ASP A 55 12.28 4.14 10.07
N VAL A 56 11.54 3.05 9.84
CA VAL A 56 11.13 2.13 10.90
C VAL A 56 12.24 1.12 11.11
N PRO A 57 12.72 0.92 12.35
CA PRO A 57 13.66 -0.15 12.62
C PRO A 57 13.01 -1.47 12.21
N ILE A 58 13.69 -2.23 11.34
CA ILE A 58 13.25 -3.56 10.97
C ILE A 58 13.22 -4.40 12.24
N ARG A 59 12.02 -4.73 12.70
CA ARG A 59 11.83 -5.61 13.86
C ARG A 59 11.76 -7.04 13.35
N PHE A 60 12.86 -7.76 13.49
CA PHE A 60 12.85 -9.20 13.28
C PHE A 60 11.95 -9.85 14.34
N ARG A 61 11.07 -10.74 13.89
CA ARG A 61 10.21 -11.51 14.79
C ARG A 61 10.99 -12.59 15.54
N PHE A 62 12.04 -13.11 14.94
CA PHE A 62 12.82 -14.24 15.44
C PHE A 62 14.24 -13.79 15.77
N SER A 63 14.83 -14.45 16.77
CA SER A 63 16.22 -14.28 17.19
C SER A 63 17.06 -15.47 16.72
N VAL A 64 18.38 -15.26 16.65
CA VAL A 64 19.34 -16.35 16.41
C VAL A 64 19.18 -17.40 17.51
N ASN A 65 19.16 -18.67 17.12
CA ASN A 65 18.88 -19.87 17.90
C ASN A 65 17.40 -20.13 18.26
N ASP A 66 16.45 -19.36 17.72
CA ASP A 66 15.04 -19.69 17.87
C ASP A 66 14.68 -21.01 17.18
N VAL A 67 13.92 -21.85 17.87
CA VAL A 67 13.43 -23.13 17.37
C VAL A 67 12.06 -22.94 16.72
N VAL A 68 11.98 -23.12 15.40
CA VAL A 68 10.79 -22.80 14.59
C VAL A 68 10.35 -23.97 13.71
N ARG A 69 9.12 -23.91 13.19
CA ARG A 69 8.59 -24.85 12.18
C ARG A 69 8.04 -24.07 10.99
N ILE A 70 8.08 -24.66 9.79
CA ILE A 70 7.61 -24.01 8.58
C ILE A 70 6.10 -24.24 8.44
N SER A 71 5.35 -23.17 8.12
CA SER A 71 3.92 -23.30 7.84
C SER A 71 3.70 -24.01 6.52
N LYS A 72 2.82 -25.02 6.48
CA LYS A 72 2.44 -25.70 5.24
C LYS A 72 1.62 -24.75 4.36
N ALA A 73 1.81 -24.84 3.05
CA ALA A 73 1.05 -24.07 2.08
C ALA A 73 -0.46 -24.31 2.24
N ARG A 74 -1.24 -23.22 2.26
CA ARG A 74 -2.70 -23.30 2.40
C ARG A 74 -3.31 -23.84 1.10
N LYS A 75 -4.10 -24.90 1.20
CA LYS A 75 -4.96 -25.35 0.10
C LYS A 75 -6.24 -24.51 0.06
N VAL A 76 -6.93 -24.52 -1.08
CA VAL A 76 -8.23 -23.83 -1.29
C VAL A 76 -9.23 -24.15 -0.18
N PHE A 77 -9.27 -25.42 0.26
CA PHE A 77 -10.07 -25.86 1.41
C PHE A 77 -9.18 -26.43 2.51
N ARG A 78 -9.40 -25.98 3.75
CA ARG A 78 -8.69 -26.48 4.93
C ARG A 78 -9.42 -27.66 5.52
N LYS A 79 -8.72 -28.78 5.71
CA LYS A 79 -9.20 -29.89 6.53
C LYS A 79 -8.74 -29.66 7.97
N GLY A 80 -9.68 -29.52 8.91
CA GLY A 80 -9.38 -29.18 10.31
C GLY A 80 -8.50 -30.20 11.03
N TYR A 81 -8.52 -31.46 10.61
CA TYR A 81 -7.71 -32.53 11.20
C TYR A 81 -6.25 -32.56 10.69
N ARG A 82 -5.89 -31.78 9.66
CA ARG A 82 -4.52 -31.78 9.13
C ARG A 82 -3.67 -30.74 9.86
N PRO A 83 -2.44 -31.07 10.25
CA PRO A 83 -1.55 -30.10 10.89
C PRO A 83 -1.19 -28.97 9.93
N ALA A 84 -1.11 -27.75 10.46
CA ALA A 84 -0.77 -26.54 9.70
C ALA A 84 0.75 -26.35 9.51
N TRP A 85 1.58 -27.13 10.20
CA TRP A 85 3.03 -27.00 10.24
C TRP A 85 3.71 -28.27 9.72
N THR A 86 4.96 -28.12 9.28
CA THR A 86 5.89 -29.23 9.02
C THR A 86 6.20 -29.99 10.30
N GLU A 87 6.66 -31.24 10.15
CA GLU A 87 7.04 -32.06 11.31
C GLU A 87 8.47 -31.74 11.73
N GLU A 88 9.29 -31.35 10.76
CA GLU A 88 10.66 -30.89 10.89
C GLU A 88 10.73 -29.61 11.73
N ILE A 89 11.72 -29.58 12.62
CA ILE A 89 12.06 -28.47 13.49
C ILE A 89 13.36 -27.83 12.98
N PHE A 90 13.36 -26.51 12.86
CA PHE A 90 14.48 -25.72 12.34
C PHE A 90 14.99 -24.76 13.42
N VAL A 91 16.25 -24.34 13.27
CA VAL A 91 16.88 -23.33 14.12
C VAL A 91 17.23 -22.13 13.24
N VAL A 92 16.88 -20.93 13.70
CA VAL A 92 17.25 -19.68 13.02
C VAL A 92 18.73 -19.38 13.29
N TYR A 93 19.53 -19.24 12.23
CA TYR A 93 20.96 -18.87 12.31
C TYR A 93 21.17 -17.42 11.87
#